data_AF-A0A2T1GBB4-F1
#
_entry.id   AF-A0A2T1GBB4-F1
#
_cell.length_a   1.000
_cell.length_b   1.000
_cell.length_c   1.000
_cell.angle_alpha   90.00
_cell.angle_beta   90.00
_cell.angle_gamma   90.00
#
_symmetry.space_group_name_H-M   'P 1'
#
loop_
_entity.id
_entity.type
_entity.pdbx_description
1 polymer ?
#
loop_
_entity_poly.entity_id
_entity_poly.type
_entity_poly.pdbx_seq_one_letter_code
_entity_poly.pdbx_strand_id
1 'polypeptide(L)'
;MVSRSHPNWRPAQPRLALAQLGSGISHARKRLLLRCLTISLLFIASGCNAGTSFQNPFAPDPKLKEPLTVGPNPSPTPATSSPNALPADFPVYPQAKLQSTTQTPDLGTVTTWTTADPIDFVYKFYQQELTAKQWEIVTQPSDSNPILAAKQAQINVSIEPQTSSDKQQTGVTTYTISLRGATDAATTTPTPTPTATTPTSTTSPLPTTKPIAKLPTSTTDYVKDLTQIGVLTSAESAPNRIVTRREYARWLVAAHNRITGSKPTQQVKLATTDTNPAFQDVPSTNPDFPSIQGLAEAGLIPSPLSGDATSVLFRPDTPLTREQMILWKVPLDTRQPLPTASLDAVKQTWGFQDAGKIDPKAMRAVLADFQNGDRSNIRRAFGYTTLFQPKKTVTVGEVATTLWYFGANSEGLSARDAVQTEQ
;
A
#
# COMPACT_ATOMS: atom_id res chain seq x y z
N MET A 1 87.94 38.47 49.44
CA MET A 1 87.88 38.93 48.04
C MET A 1 86.44 39.27 47.71
N VAL A 2 86.16 40.57 47.47
CA VAL A 2 85.23 41.19 46.50
C VAL A 2 83.86 40.51 46.24
N SER A 3 82.69 41.15 46.12
CA SER A 3 82.10 42.48 46.39
C SER A 3 80.70 42.47 45.74
N ARG A 4 79.68 43.01 46.43
CA ARG A 4 78.45 43.72 45.91
C ARG A 4 77.50 43.01 44.92
N SER A 5 76.21 43.32 44.77
CA SER A 5 75.08 43.85 45.58
C SER A 5 73.92 44.15 44.59
N HIS A 6 72.74 43.54 44.77
CA HIS A 6 71.36 43.97 44.38
C HIS A 6 70.99 44.26 42.89
N PRO A 7 69.69 44.39 42.48
CA PRO A 7 68.44 44.49 43.27
C PRO A 7 67.19 43.67 42.79
N ASN A 8 66.23 43.64 43.72
CA ASN A 8 64.76 43.48 43.63
C ASN A 8 64.06 43.87 42.32
N TRP A 9 63.05 43.09 41.92
CA TRP A 9 61.76 43.56 41.37
C TRP A 9 60.61 42.57 41.70
N ARG A 10 59.55 43.05 42.37
CA ARG A 10 58.24 42.39 42.53
C ARG A 10 57.34 42.73 41.34
N PRO A 11 56.30 41.93 41.07
CA PRO A 11 54.93 42.35 41.42
C PRO A 11 54.10 41.19 41.99
N ALA A 12 53.48 41.30 43.17
CA ALA A 12 52.16 41.89 43.42
C ALA A 12 51.00 41.15 42.71
N GLN A 13 50.40 40.17 43.41
CA GLN A 13 49.01 39.76 43.17
C GLN A 13 48.04 40.76 43.79
N PRO A 14 46.87 40.97 43.17
CA PRO A 14 45.67 41.29 43.93
C PRO A 14 44.53 40.30 43.66
N ARG A 15 43.95 39.80 44.76
CA ARG A 15 42.55 39.36 44.85
C ARG A 15 41.62 40.54 44.50
N LEU A 16 40.54 40.27 43.77
CA LEU A 16 39.24 40.98 43.72
C LEU A 16 38.46 40.33 42.55
N ALA A 17 37.15 40.28 42.46
CA ALA A 17 36.03 40.27 43.39
C ALA A 17 34.82 39.91 42.50
N LEU A 18 33.83 39.24 43.07
CA LEU A 18 32.52 39.04 42.46
C LEU A 18 31.91 40.41 42.11
N ALA A 19 31.68 40.65 40.83
CA ALA A 19 30.82 41.73 40.37
C ALA A 19 29.62 41.11 39.65
N GLN A 20 28.47 41.14 40.32
CA GLN A 20 27.18 41.08 39.67
C GLN A 20 27.05 42.28 38.73
N LEU A 21 26.65 42.03 37.50
CA LEU A 21 26.14 43.07 36.60
C LEU A 21 24.78 42.60 36.09
N GLY A 22 23.74 43.12 36.74
CA GLY A 22 22.46 43.29 36.09
C GLY A 22 22.59 44.37 35.02
N SER A 23 22.08 44.11 33.83
CA SER A 23 21.69 45.17 32.90
C SER A 23 20.29 44.86 32.38
N GLY A 24 19.37 45.74 32.77
CA GLY A 24 18.05 45.81 32.19
C GLY A 24 18.15 46.30 30.76
N ILE A 25 17.61 45.52 29.82
CA ILE A 25 17.32 46.00 28.47
C ILE A 25 15.81 46.19 28.37
N SER A 26 15.44 47.43 28.69
CA SER A 26 14.40 48.27 28.07
C SER A 26 13.12 47.61 27.55
N HIS A 27 12.02 48.00 28.21
CA HIS A 27 10.61 47.80 27.84
C HIS A 27 10.16 48.47 26.51
N ALA A 28 11.10 48.84 25.64
CA ALA A 28 10.85 49.54 24.38
C ALA A 28 10.58 48.60 23.19
N ARG A 29 11.01 47.34 23.23
CA ARG A 29 10.74 46.36 22.14
C ARG A 29 9.42 45.59 22.27
N LYS A 30 8.80 45.56 23.46
CA LYS A 30 7.51 44.89 23.68
C LYS A 30 6.29 45.72 23.24
N ARG A 31 6.43 47.03 22.98
CA ARG A 31 5.32 47.89 22.53
C ARG A 31 5.19 48.03 21.01
N LEU A 32 6.11 47.44 20.23
CA LEU A 32 6.08 47.52 18.76
C LEU A 32 5.51 46.25 18.10
N LEU A 33 5.61 45.09 18.73
CA LEU A 33 5.02 43.85 18.20
C LEU A 33 3.54 43.65 18.59
N LEU A 34 3.03 44.42 19.56
CA LEU A 34 1.62 44.38 19.97
C LEU A 34 0.72 45.37 19.19
N ARG A 35 1.27 46.10 18.20
CA ARG A 35 0.52 47.05 17.35
C ARG A 35 0.20 46.52 15.94
N CYS A 36 0.65 45.32 15.58
CA CYS A 36 0.25 44.67 14.32
C CYS A 36 -0.89 43.66 14.48
N LEU A 37 -1.42 43.46 15.70
CA LEU A 37 -2.51 42.51 15.97
C LEU A 37 -3.89 43.17 16.17
N THR A 38 -4.05 44.47 15.87
CA THR A 38 -5.30 45.20 16.19
C THR A 38 -5.87 46.05 15.04
N ILE A 39 -5.54 45.80 13.76
CA ILE A 39 -6.18 46.52 12.63
C ILE A 39 -6.57 45.58 11.47
N SER A 40 -7.32 44.51 11.74
CA SER A 40 -8.08 43.83 10.67
C SER A 40 -9.37 43.15 11.15
N LEU A 41 -9.85 43.49 12.35
CA LEU A 41 -11.17 43.08 12.83
C LEU A 41 -12.07 44.32 12.96
N LEU A 42 -12.74 44.71 11.87
CA LEU A 42 -14.10 45.29 11.86
C LEU A 42 -14.51 45.66 10.42
N PHE A 43 -15.30 44.80 9.77
CA PHE A 43 -16.35 45.22 8.83
C PHE A 43 -17.46 44.17 8.90
N ILE A 44 -18.44 44.43 9.77
CA ILE A 44 -19.76 43.79 9.76
C ILE A 44 -20.72 44.83 9.20
N ALA A 45 -21.41 44.52 8.10
CA ALA A 45 -22.85 44.77 7.90
C ALA A 45 -23.23 44.54 6.43
N SER A 46 -23.98 43.48 6.15
CA SER A 46 -25.16 43.50 5.28
C SER A 46 -25.83 42.12 5.23
N GLY A 47 -27.11 42.06 5.59
CA GLY A 47 -28.04 41.04 5.09
C GLY A 47 -28.65 40.08 6.10
N CYS A 48 -29.69 40.53 6.83
CA CYS A 48 -30.79 39.65 7.23
C CYS A 48 -31.64 39.30 5.98
N ASN A 49 -32.11 38.06 5.80
CA ASN A 49 -33.42 37.63 6.31
C ASN A 49 -33.76 36.18 5.84
N ALA A 50 -34.66 35.57 6.61
CA ALA A 50 -35.08 34.18 6.62
C ALA A 50 -35.75 33.64 5.35
N GLY A 51 -35.73 32.32 5.18
CA GLY A 51 -36.54 31.61 4.19
C GLY A 51 -36.44 30.09 4.32
N THR A 52 -37.43 29.49 4.96
CA THR A 52 -37.71 28.05 5.04
C THR A 52 -37.93 27.42 3.66
N SER A 53 -37.22 26.34 3.32
CA SER A 53 -37.62 25.46 2.21
C SER A 53 -36.82 24.15 2.16
N PHE A 54 -37.07 23.26 3.13
CA PHE A 54 -36.98 21.82 2.90
C PHE A 54 -38.36 21.33 2.45
N GLN A 55 -38.64 21.39 1.13
CA GLN A 55 -39.72 20.62 0.50
C GLN A 55 -39.57 20.66 -1.03
N ASN A 56 -39.82 19.50 -1.64
CA ASN A 56 -39.89 19.15 -3.08
C ASN A 56 -38.60 18.73 -3.80
N PRO A 57 -38.14 17.47 -3.68
CA PRO A 57 -37.85 16.69 -4.88
C PRO A 57 -39.19 16.20 -5.47
N PHE A 58 -39.25 16.01 -6.79
CA PHE A 58 -40.45 15.63 -7.58
C PHE A 58 -41.36 16.79 -8.04
N ALA A 59 -40.84 17.60 -8.97
CA ALA A 59 -41.67 18.18 -10.02
C ALA A 59 -41.22 17.59 -11.38
N PRO A 60 -42.15 17.08 -12.21
CA PRO A 60 -41.83 16.62 -13.57
C PRO A 60 -41.59 17.82 -14.52
N ASP A 61 -40.64 17.64 -15.45
CA ASP A 61 -40.25 18.62 -16.47
C ASP A 61 -41.38 18.86 -17.50
N PRO A 62 -41.87 20.11 -17.69
CA PRO A 62 -43.00 20.43 -18.56
C PRO A 62 -42.59 20.79 -20.00
N LYS A 63 -41.86 19.91 -20.71
CA LYS A 63 -41.54 20.12 -22.15
C LYS A 63 -41.63 18.87 -23.03
N LEU A 64 -42.68 18.07 -22.88
CA LEU A 64 -43.09 17.12 -23.92
C LEU A 64 -44.54 17.41 -24.33
N LYS A 65 -44.69 18.21 -25.40
CA LYS A 65 -45.88 18.24 -26.25
C LYS A 65 -45.42 18.15 -27.72
N GLU A 66 -45.90 17.08 -28.35
CA GLU A 66 -45.89 16.55 -29.73
C GLU A 66 -45.92 17.55 -30.93
N PRO A 67 -45.95 17.15 -32.25
CA PRO A 67 -45.92 15.83 -32.90
C PRO A 67 -44.99 15.69 -34.15
N LEU A 68 -45.06 14.50 -34.76
CA LEU A 68 -44.43 13.96 -35.98
C LEU A 68 -44.64 14.77 -37.29
N THR A 69 -43.61 14.82 -38.16
CA THR A 69 -43.77 15.06 -39.61
C THR A 69 -42.72 14.30 -40.44
N VAL A 70 -43.18 13.65 -41.52
CA VAL A 70 -42.43 12.84 -42.50
C VAL A 70 -42.21 13.66 -43.78
N GLY A 71 -41.01 13.60 -44.39
CA GLY A 71 -40.68 14.15 -45.72
C GLY A 71 -39.18 14.04 -46.07
N PRO A 72 -38.76 14.08 -47.36
CA PRO A 72 -38.16 12.92 -48.03
C PRO A 72 -36.63 12.96 -48.28
N ASN A 73 -36.11 11.76 -48.58
CA ASN A 73 -34.76 11.39 -49.01
C ASN A 73 -34.19 12.22 -50.19
N PRO A 74 -32.86 12.45 -50.24
CA PRO A 74 -32.06 11.76 -51.26
C PRO A 74 -30.75 11.13 -50.72
N SER A 75 -30.43 9.96 -51.29
CA SER A 75 -29.21 9.13 -51.11
C SER A 75 -27.92 9.79 -51.64
N PRO A 76 -26.74 9.12 -51.62
CA PRO A 76 -25.99 8.57 -50.49
C PRO A 76 -24.54 9.11 -50.49
N THR A 77 -24.02 9.53 -49.34
CA THR A 77 -22.57 9.81 -49.18
C THR A 77 -22.08 9.14 -47.90
N PRO A 78 -21.03 8.30 -47.94
CA PRO A 78 -20.60 7.52 -46.80
C PRO A 78 -19.92 8.41 -45.76
N ALA A 79 -20.68 8.77 -44.72
CA ALA A 79 -20.12 9.37 -43.51
C ALA A 79 -19.80 8.24 -42.52
N THR A 80 -18.57 7.75 -42.59
CA THR A 80 -17.91 6.96 -41.55
C THR A 80 -17.75 7.78 -40.28
N SER A 81 -18.47 7.41 -39.22
CA SER A 81 -17.97 7.35 -37.83
C SER A 81 -19.13 6.97 -36.89
N SER A 82 -19.33 5.67 -36.71
CA SER A 82 -20.14 5.14 -35.60
C SER A 82 -19.21 4.84 -34.41
N PRO A 83 -19.53 5.26 -33.18
CA PRO A 83 -18.66 5.14 -32.01
C PRO A 83 -18.75 3.77 -31.31
N ASN A 84 -19.07 2.69 -32.04
CA ASN A 84 -19.13 1.35 -31.47
C ASN A 84 -17.76 0.67 -31.59
N ALA A 85 -17.01 0.65 -30.49
CA ALA A 85 -15.78 -0.13 -30.35
C ALA A 85 -16.03 -1.59 -29.93
N LEU A 86 -17.30 -2.00 -29.81
CA LEU A 86 -17.69 -3.40 -29.64
C LEU A 86 -17.95 -4.03 -31.03
N PRO A 87 -17.60 -5.31 -31.26
CA PRO A 87 -18.01 -6.04 -32.45
C PRO A 87 -19.52 -5.94 -32.65
N ALA A 88 -19.97 -5.77 -33.90
CA ALA A 88 -21.39 -5.56 -34.22
C ALA A 88 -22.29 -6.69 -33.69
N ASP A 89 -21.75 -7.90 -33.52
CA ASP A 89 -22.48 -9.07 -33.05
C ASP A 89 -22.41 -9.29 -31.53
N PHE A 90 -21.66 -8.48 -30.78
CA PHE A 90 -21.52 -8.64 -29.34
C PHE A 90 -22.80 -8.18 -28.61
N PRO A 91 -23.41 -9.01 -27.73
CA PRO A 91 -24.64 -8.63 -27.04
C PRO A 91 -24.38 -7.45 -26.09
N VAL A 92 -25.23 -6.42 -26.14
CA VAL A 92 -25.17 -5.28 -25.21
C VAL A 92 -26.34 -5.39 -24.23
N TYR A 93 -26.07 -5.21 -22.94
CA TYR A 93 -27.11 -5.22 -21.92
C TYR A 93 -28.12 -4.07 -22.15
N PRO A 94 -29.42 -4.34 -22.35
CA PRO A 94 -30.39 -3.32 -22.79
C PRO A 94 -30.58 -2.15 -21.83
N GLN A 95 -30.40 -2.38 -20.52
CA GLN A 95 -30.57 -1.35 -19.47
C GLN A 95 -29.24 -0.68 -19.10
N ALA A 96 -28.17 -0.88 -19.87
CA ALA A 96 -26.88 -0.25 -19.63
C ALA A 96 -26.64 0.96 -20.54
N LYS A 97 -25.96 1.97 -20.00
CA LYS A 97 -25.47 3.15 -20.73
C LYS A 97 -23.95 3.13 -20.78
N LEU A 98 -23.39 3.33 -21.99
CA LEU A 98 -21.94 3.45 -22.19
C LEU A 98 -21.44 4.78 -21.59
N GLN A 99 -20.45 4.69 -20.70
CA GLN A 99 -19.85 5.84 -20.04
C GLN A 99 -18.53 6.25 -20.71
N SER A 100 -17.69 5.28 -21.06
CA SER A 100 -16.40 5.54 -21.70
C SER A 100 -15.92 4.35 -22.52
N THR A 101 -15.12 4.64 -23.53
CA THR A 101 -14.38 3.66 -24.33
C THR A 101 -12.90 4.03 -24.28
N THR A 102 -12.03 3.07 -23.98
CA THR A 102 -10.59 3.28 -23.91
C THR A 102 -9.89 2.11 -24.58
N GLN A 103 -8.92 2.39 -25.45
CA GLN A 103 -8.05 1.37 -26.02
C GLN A 103 -6.81 1.26 -25.14
N THR A 104 -6.54 0.05 -24.63
CA THR A 104 -5.40 -0.24 -23.77
C THR A 104 -4.51 -1.28 -24.46
N PRO A 105 -3.18 -1.08 -24.54
CA PRO A 105 -2.27 -2.02 -25.21
C PRO A 105 -2.37 -3.46 -24.68
N ASP A 106 -2.66 -3.62 -23.39
CA ASP A 106 -2.69 -4.92 -22.72
C ASP A 106 -4.07 -5.61 -22.75
N LEU A 107 -5.17 -4.87 -22.65
CA LEU A 107 -6.53 -5.43 -22.56
C LEU A 107 -7.37 -5.25 -23.84
N GLY A 108 -6.79 -4.62 -24.86
CA GLY A 108 -7.48 -4.30 -26.11
C GLY A 108 -8.50 -3.18 -25.92
N THR A 109 -9.71 -3.36 -26.44
CA THR A 109 -10.78 -2.36 -26.28
C THR A 109 -11.49 -2.58 -24.95
N VAL A 110 -11.45 -1.58 -24.07
CA VAL A 110 -12.19 -1.57 -22.80
C VAL A 110 -13.35 -0.58 -22.90
N THR A 111 -14.55 -1.03 -22.58
CA THR A 111 -15.76 -0.21 -22.52
C THR A 111 -16.33 -0.24 -21.10
N THR A 112 -16.67 0.93 -20.56
CA THR A 112 -17.25 1.07 -19.21
C THR A 112 -18.73 1.38 -19.33
N TRP A 113 -19.56 0.61 -18.62
CA TRP A 113 -21.01 0.66 -18.67
C TRP A 113 -21.60 0.88 -17.29
N THR A 114 -22.75 1.54 -17.24
CA THR A 114 -23.51 1.78 -16.00
C THR A 114 -24.96 1.35 -16.17
N THR A 115 -25.52 0.72 -15.14
CA THR A 115 -26.93 0.31 -15.10
C THR A 115 -27.49 0.45 -13.69
N ALA A 116 -28.81 0.63 -13.56
CA ALA A 116 -29.49 0.63 -12.27
C ALA A 116 -29.74 -0.79 -11.73
N ASP A 117 -29.57 -1.82 -12.58
CA ASP A 117 -29.81 -3.21 -12.19
C ASP A 117 -28.63 -3.79 -11.40
N PRO A 118 -28.86 -4.72 -10.46
CA PRO A 118 -27.79 -5.45 -9.78
C PRO A 118 -26.91 -6.25 -10.75
N ILE A 119 -25.62 -6.41 -10.41
CA ILE A 119 -24.64 -7.11 -11.25
C ILE A 119 -25.05 -8.55 -11.60
N ASP A 120 -25.83 -9.22 -10.74
CA ASP A 120 -26.33 -10.58 -10.99
C ASP A 120 -27.24 -10.67 -12.23
N PHE A 121 -28.01 -9.61 -12.52
CA PHE A 121 -28.85 -9.56 -13.74
C PHE A 121 -28.00 -9.37 -14.99
N VAL A 122 -26.94 -8.56 -14.88
CA VAL A 122 -25.97 -8.36 -15.95
C VAL A 122 -25.27 -9.69 -16.28
N TYR A 123 -24.79 -10.42 -15.27
CA TYR A 123 -24.18 -11.74 -15.51
C TYR A 123 -25.14 -12.75 -16.10
N LYS A 124 -26.38 -12.85 -15.60
CA LYS A 124 -27.38 -13.78 -16.13
C LYS A 124 -27.67 -13.51 -17.61
N PHE A 125 -27.82 -12.24 -17.99
CA PHE A 125 -28.00 -11.85 -19.39
C PHE A 125 -26.81 -12.29 -20.24
N TYR A 126 -25.60 -11.94 -19.85
CA TYR A 126 -24.41 -12.28 -20.63
C TYR A 126 -24.17 -13.78 -20.69
N GLN A 127 -24.43 -14.55 -19.63
CA GLN A 127 -24.34 -16.01 -19.68
C GLN A 127 -25.30 -16.60 -20.70
N GLN A 128 -26.54 -16.10 -20.78
CA GLN A 128 -27.55 -16.57 -21.73
C GLN A 128 -27.21 -16.20 -23.17
N GLU A 129 -26.96 -14.91 -23.43
CA GLU A 129 -26.68 -14.40 -24.77
C GLU A 129 -25.36 -14.89 -25.35
N LEU A 130 -24.30 -14.97 -24.53
CA LEU A 130 -23.01 -15.50 -24.97
C LEU A 130 -23.15 -16.99 -25.32
N THR A 131 -23.87 -17.78 -24.52
CA THR A 131 -24.13 -19.19 -24.83
C THR A 131 -24.97 -19.35 -26.10
N ALA A 132 -26.02 -18.54 -26.26
CA ALA A 132 -26.90 -18.55 -27.45
C ALA A 132 -26.13 -18.18 -28.73
N LYS A 133 -25.15 -17.29 -28.63
CA LYS A 133 -24.29 -16.88 -29.73
C LYS A 133 -23.01 -17.72 -29.87
N GLN A 134 -22.95 -18.90 -29.27
CA GLN A 134 -21.81 -19.84 -29.38
C GLN A 134 -20.47 -19.28 -28.85
N TRP A 135 -20.51 -18.47 -27.80
CA TRP A 135 -19.32 -18.14 -27.02
C TRP A 135 -19.11 -19.21 -25.95
N GLU A 136 -17.86 -19.63 -25.77
CA GLU A 136 -17.48 -20.59 -24.74
C GLU A 136 -17.15 -19.82 -23.45
N ILE A 137 -17.95 -20.04 -22.40
CA ILE A 137 -17.71 -19.43 -21.08
C ILE A 137 -16.49 -20.13 -20.45
N VAL A 138 -15.41 -19.38 -20.27
CA VAL A 138 -14.15 -19.85 -19.68
C VAL A 138 -14.17 -19.70 -18.16
N THR A 139 -14.83 -18.66 -17.66
CA THR A 139 -14.92 -18.35 -16.23
C THR A 139 -16.33 -17.92 -15.87
N GLN A 140 -16.94 -18.58 -14.88
CA GLN A 140 -18.22 -18.16 -14.31
C GLN A 140 -18.00 -17.24 -13.10
N PRO A 141 -18.83 -16.18 -12.95
CA PRO A 141 -18.79 -15.31 -11.80
C PRO A 141 -19.26 -16.05 -10.54
N SER A 142 -18.60 -15.79 -9.42
CA SER A 142 -18.92 -16.32 -8.09
C SER A 142 -18.61 -15.29 -7.01
N ASP A 143 -19.05 -15.53 -5.78
CA ASP A 143 -18.79 -14.63 -4.63
C ASP A 143 -17.30 -14.36 -4.39
N SER A 144 -16.42 -15.27 -4.83
CA SER A 144 -14.95 -15.15 -4.71
C SER A 144 -14.26 -14.66 -5.99
N ASN A 145 -14.98 -14.59 -7.11
CA ASN A 145 -14.47 -14.16 -8.41
C ASN A 145 -15.59 -13.52 -9.24
N PRO A 146 -15.78 -12.19 -9.18
CA PRO A 146 -16.85 -11.50 -9.90
C PRO A 146 -16.48 -11.27 -11.38
N ILE A 147 -15.82 -12.22 -12.02
CA ILE A 147 -15.42 -12.10 -13.42
C ILE A 147 -16.19 -13.15 -14.24
N LEU A 148 -16.93 -12.66 -15.24
CA LEU A 148 -17.48 -13.51 -16.30
C LEU A 148 -16.57 -13.39 -17.52
N ALA A 149 -15.88 -14.48 -17.89
CA ALA A 149 -15.01 -14.50 -19.06
C ALA A 149 -15.51 -15.50 -20.10
N ALA A 150 -15.51 -15.12 -21.36
CA ALA A 150 -15.89 -15.98 -22.48
C ALA A 150 -14.93 -15.80 -23.66
N LYS A 151 -14.85 -16.83 -24.51
CA LYS A 151 -14.06 -16.77 -25.75
C LYS A 151 -14.92 -17.14 -26.96
N GLN A 152 -14.66 -16.51 -28.09
CA GLN A 152 -15.22 -16.91 -29.38
C GLN A 152 -14.18 -16.68 -30.47
N ALA A 153 -13.86 -17.74 -31.21
CA ALA A 153 -12.77 -17.76 -32.20
C ALA A 153 -11.44 -17.26 -31.60
N GLN A 154 -10.96 -16.08 -32.04
CA GLN A 154 -9.73 -15.43 -31.60
C GLN A 154 -9.97 -14.28 -30.62
N ILE A 155 -11.20 -14.09 -30.12
CA ILE A 155 -11.58 -12.97 -29.25
C ILE A 155 -11.85 -13.48 -27.84
N ASN A 156 -11.19 -12.88 -26.85
CA ASN A 156 -11.44 -13.07 -25.43
C ASN A 156 -12.20 -11.87 -24.90
N VAL A 157 -13.33 -12.12 -24.22
CA VAL A 157 -14.11 -11.10 -23.52
C VAL A 157 -14.10 -11.35 -22.02
N SER A 158 -13.97 -10.28 -21.23
CA SER A 158 -14.10 -10.33 -19.78
C SER A 158 -15.02 -9.22 -19.30
N ILE A 159 -15.95 -9.57 -18.42
CA ILE A 159 -16.95 -8.68 -17.81
C ILE A 159 -16.73 -8.68 -16.30
N GLU A 160 -16.47 -7.50 -15.73
CA GLU A 160 -16.15 -7.33 -14.31
C GLU A 160 -16.80 -6.06 -13.74
N PRO A 161 -17.36 -6.07 -12.51
CA PRO A 161 -17.88 -4.89 -11.86
C PRO A 161 -16.75 -3.98 -11.40
N GLN A 162 -16.95 -2.67 -11.50
CA GLN A 162 -16.02 -1.68 -10.99
C GLN A 162 -16.38 -1.35 -9.54
N THR A 163 -15.60 -1.85 -8.59
CA THR A 163 -15.69 -1.42 -7.19
C THR A 163 -14.76 -0.23 -6.97
N SER A 164 -15.19 0.96 -7.40
CA SER A 164 -14.45 2.21 -7.22
C SER A 164 -14.90 2.95 -5.96
N SER A 165 -13.93 3.38 -5.15
CA SER A 165 -14.08 4.09 -3.87
C SER A 165 -14.50 5.57 -3.97
N ASP A 166 -14.99 6.04 -5.12
CA ASP A 166 -15.44 7.42 -5.30
C ASP A 166 -16.90 7.46 -5.76
N LYS A 167 -17.78 7.85 -4.84
CA LYS A 167 -19.24 8.04 -5.02
C LYS A 167 -19.98 6.85 -5.64
N GLN A 168 -20.12 5.76 -4.88
CA GLN A 168 -21.28 4.89 -5.05
C GLN A 168 -22.54 5.70 -4.74
N GLN A 169 -23.23 6.14 -5.79
CA GLN A 169 -24.64 6.46 -5.70
C GLN A 169 -25.36 5.14 -5.42
N THR A 170 -26.02 5.07 -4.28
CA THR A 170 -26.73 3.88 -3.81
C THR A 170 -27.70 3.40 -4.91
N GLY A 171 -27.45 2.23 -5.49
CA GLY A 171 -28.31 1.63 -6.53
C GLY A 171 -27.88 1.77 -8.00
N VAL A 172 -26.61 2.11 -8.29
CA VAL A 172 -26.08 2.05 -9.68
C VAL A 172 -24.89 1.09 -9.74
N THR A 173 -24.97 0.10 -10.63
CA THR A 173 -23.93 -0.89 -10.92
C THR A 173 -23.08 -0.40 -12.09
N THR A 174 -21.77 -0.25 -11.88
CA THR A 174 -20.79 0.03 -12.94
C THR A 174 -20.01 -1.24 -13.24
N TYR A 175 -19.84 -1.56 -14.52
CA TYR A 175 -19.07 -2.72 -14.96
C TYR A 175 -18.31 -2.42 -16.25
N THR A 176 -17.23 -3.15 -16.50
CA THR A 176 -16.40 -3.00 -17.68
C THR A 176 -16.43 -4.26 -18.53
N ILE A 177 -16.32 -4.07 -19.84
CA ILE A 177 -16.17 -5.13 -20.84
C ILE A 177 -14.84 -4.90 -21.55
N SER A 178 -13.92 -5.85 -21.44
CA SER A 178 -12.63 -5.83 -22.16
C SER A 178 -12.62 -6.88 -23.27
N LEU A 179 -12.17 -6.49 -24.46
CA LEU A 179 -12.04 -7.36 -25.63
C LEU A 179 -10.61 -7.38 -26.14
N ARG A 180 -10.05 -8.58 -26.25
CA ARG A 180 -8.74 -8.83 -26.87
C ARG A 180 -8.89 -9.76 -28.07
N GLY A 181 -8.45 -9.32 -29.25
CA GLY A 181 -8.28 -10.18 -30.43
C GLY A 181 -6.86 -10.75 -30.50
N ALA A 182 -6.70 -12.00 -30.93
CA ALA A 182 -5.39 -12.56 -31.26
C ALA A 182 -4.91 -12.01 -32.60
N THR A 183 -3.85 -11.21 -32.60
CA THR A 183 -3.12 -10.86 -33.82
C THR A 183 -2.26 -12.06 -34.23
N ASP A 184 -2.44 -12.53 -35.47
CA ASP A 184 -1.70 -13.63 -36.09
C ASP A 184 -0.17 -13.42 -36.08
N ALA A 185 0.55 -14.48 -35.70
CA ALA A 185 1.76 -14.94 -36.36
C ALA A 185 2.06 -16.40 -35.93
N ALA A 186 1.47 -17.37 -36.63
CA ALA A 186 2.00 -18.73 -36.66
C ALA A 186 3.20 -18.78 -37.61
N THR A 187 4.27 -19.52 -37.28
CA THR A 187 4.85 -20.63 -38.08
C THR A 187 6.10 -21.20 -37.36
N THR A 188 6.24 -22.51 -37.49
CA THR A 188 7.09 -23.49 -36.81
C THR A 188 8.56 -23.60 -37.32
N THR A 189 9.50 -23.91 -36.39
CA THR A 189 10.74 -24.75 -36.55
C THR A 189 12.01 -24.11 -37.19
N PRO A 190 13.26 -24.55 -36.89
CA PRO A 190 13.92 -24.98 -35.63
C PRO A 190 15.11 -24.08 -35.20
N THR A 191 15.65 -24.39 -34.02
CA THR A 191 16.96 -24.02 -33.44
C THR A 191 18.08 -23.68 -34.43
N PRO A 192 18.85 -22.59 -34.17
CA PRO A 192 20.26 -22.79 -33.83
C PRO A 192 20.69 -22.09 -32.52
N THR A 193 21.49 -22.85 -31.76
CA THR A 193 22.57 -22.55 -30.80
C THR A 193 23.01 -21.09 -30.60
N PRO A 194 23.39 -20.67 -29.37
CA PRO A 194 23.33 -19.29 -28.92
C PRO A 194 24.58 -18.48 -29.31
N THR A 195 24.36 -17.21 -29.64
CA THR A 195 25.43 -16.20 -29.65
C THR A 195 25.05 -15.11 -28.65
N ALA A 196 25.95 -14.90 -27.69
CA ALA A 196 25.82 -13.91 -26.64
C ALA A 196 25.73 -12.49 -27.22
N THR A 197 24.70 -11.74 -26.81
CA THR A 197 24.69 -10.29 -26.95
C THR A 197 24.13 -9.66 -25.67
N THR A 198 25.01 -8.93 -25.02
CA THR A 198 24.85 -8.09 -23.83
C THR A 198 23.61 -7.18 -23.91
N PRO A 199 22.77 -7.08 -22.87
CA PRO A 199 21.72 -6.07 -22.84
C PRO A 199 22.31 -4.71 -22.45
N THR A 200 22.29 -3.77 -23.39
CA THR A 200 22.52 -2.35 -23.12
C THR A 200 21.27 -1.79 -22.45
N SER A 201 21.39 -1.45 -21.17
CA SER A 201 20.34 -0.81 -20.37
C SER A 201 20.03 0.60 -20.90
N THR A 202 18.81 0.81 -21.41
CA THR A 202 18.27 2.15 -21.70
C THR A 202 17.70 2.75 -20.41
N THR A 203 18.44 3.70 -19.85
CA THR A 203 18.05 4.57 -18.74
C THR A 203 16.86 5.45 -19.11
N SER A 204 15.74 5.30 -18.39
CA SER A 204 14.68 6.31 -18.32
C SER A 204 14.92 7.20 -17.08
N PRO A 205 14.81 8.54 -17.18
CA PRO A 205 15.23 9.45 -16.12
C PRO A 205 14.26 9.44 -14.93
N LEU A 206 14.84 9.26 -13.73
CA LEU A 206 14.19 9.25 -12.42
C LEU A 206 13.85 10.69 -11.98
N PRO A 207 12.64 10.96 -11.45
CA PRO A 207 12.39 12.18 -10.68
C PRO A 207 13.15 12.13 -9.35
N THR A 208 13.85 13.21 -9.05
CA THR A 208 14.80 13.41 -7.96
C THR A 208 14.20 13.05 -6.59
N THR A 209 14.78 12.07 -5.90
CA THR A 209 14.46 11.74 -4.51
C THR A 209 15.74 11.63 -3.68
N LYS A 210 15.63 11.99 -2.40
CA LYS A 210 16.69 12.01 -1.37
C LYS A 210 17.55 10.72 -1.41
N PRO A 211 18.86 10.77 -1.06
CA PRO A 211 19.73 9.61 -1.08
C PRO A 211 19.14 8.45 -0.30
N ILE A 212 18.91 7.36 -1.02
CA ILE A 212 18.49 6.07 -0.50
C ILE A 212 19.61 5.56 0.41
N ALA A 213 19.31 5.24 1.66
CA ALA A 213 20.27 4.54 2.52
C ALA A 213 20.75 3.27 1.81
N LYS A 214 22.05 3.16 1.54
CA LYS A 214 22.63 1.99 0.87
C LYS A 214 22.36 0.75 1.72
N LEU A 215 21.67 -0.24 1.16
CA LEU A 215 21.37 -1.50 1.84
C LEU A 215 22.70 -2.18 2.26
N PRO A 216 22.80 -2.66 3.52
CA PRO A 216 23.89 -3.51 3.95
C PRO A 216 23.98 -4.77 3.08
N THR A 217 25.21 -5.19 2.80
CA THR A 217 25.49 -6.38 1.99
C THR A 217 25.69 -7.64 2.84
N SER A 218 25.66 -7.52 4.18
CA SER A 218 25.85 -8.65 5.09
C SER A 218 24.72 -8.74 6.13
N THR A 219 24.32 -9.97 6.44
CA THR A 219 23.36 -10.26 7.52
C THR A 219 23.86 -9.79 8.88
N THR A 220 25.18 -9.83 9.10
CA THR A 220 25.83 -9.39 10.34
C THR A 220 25.58 -7.90 10.60
N ASP A 221 25.63 -7.05 9.56
CA ASP A 221 25.38 -5.62 9.71
C ASP A 221 23.92 -5.34 10.10
N TYR A 222 22.96 -6.09 9.54
CA TYR A 222 21.55 -5.98 9.91
C TYR A 222 21.34 -6.30 11.40
N VAL A 223 21.91 -7.40 11.87
CA VAL A 223 21.81 -7.83 13.28
C VAL A 223 22.50 -6.82 14.19
N LYS A 224 23.67 -6.30 13.81
CA LYS A 224 24.41 -5.30 14.57
C LYS A 224 23.60 -4.03 14.78
N ASP A 225 23.05 -3.46 13.70
CA ASP A 225 22.29 -2.21 13.77
C ASP A 225 21.02 -2.40 14.62
N LEU A 226 20.30 -3.52 14.45
CA LEU A 226 19.11 -3.83 15.26
C LEU A 226 19.43 -4.07 16.74
N THR A 227 20.61 -4.62 17.04
CA THR A 227 21.09 -4.76 18.43
C THR A 227 21.40 -3.39 19.02
N GLN A 228 22.00 -2.49 18.23
CA GLN A 228 22.37 -1.15 18.68
C GLN A 228 21.14 -0.30 19.01
N ILE A 229 20.06 -0.39 18.23
CA ILE A 229 18.79 0.30 18.54
C ILE A 229 17.90 -0.48 19.52
N GLY A 230 18.42 -1.53 20.16
CA GLY A 230 17.73 -2.27 21.22
C GLY A 230 16.52 -3.09 20.78
N VAL A 231 16.45 -3.50 19.51
CA VAL A 231 15.43 -4.43 19.00
C VAL A 231 15.81 -5.87 19.34
N LEU A 232 17.08 -6.23 19.12
CA LEU A 232 17.65 -7.53 19.45
C LEU A 232 18.56 -7.40 20.65
N THR A 233 18.61 -8.43 21.50
CA THR A 233 19.67 -8.57 22.50
C THR A 233 20.82 -9.41 21.95
N SER A 234 22.01 -9.30 22.55
CA SER A 234 23.16 -10.14 22.17
C SER A 234 22.86 -11.64 22.27
N ALA A 235 22.06 -12.07 23.26
CA ALA A 235 21.65 -13.47 23.40
C ALA A 235 20.72 -13.95 22.27
N GLU A 236 19.96 -13.05 21.64
CA GLU A 236 19.00 -13.36 20.60
C GLU A 236 19.59 -13.28 19.18
N SER A 237 20.80 -12.73 19.05
CA SER A 237 21.43 -12.30 17.79
C SER A 237 22.00 -13.40 16.90
N ALA A 238 21.92 -14.68 17.32
CA ALA A 238 22.44 -15.82 16.57
C ALA A 238 21.72 -15.98 15.21
N PRO A 239 22.36 -15.72 14.04
CA PRO A 239 21.63 -15.52 12.78
C PRO A 239 20.86 -16.74 12.26
N ASN A 240 21.33 -17.96 12.54
CA ASN A 240 20.71 -19.19 12.03
C ASN A 240 19.64 -19.77 12.96
N ARG A 241 19.38 -19.14 14.11
CA ARG A 241 18.37 -19.61 15.07
C ARG A 241 16.97 -19.37 14.51
N ILE A 242 16.08 -20.34 14.71
CA ILE A 242 14.66 -20.20 14.34
C ILE A 242 13.96 -19.22 15.28
N VAL A 243 13.11 -18.37 14.71
CA VAL A 243 12.35 -17.34 15.42
C VAL A 243 10.94 -17.82 15.70
N THR A 244 10.47 -17.59 16.93
CA THR A 244 9.08 -17.85 17.33
C THR A 244 8.17 -16.67 17.00
N ARG A 245 6.85 -16.92 16.96
CA ARG A 245 5.86 -15.87 16.70
C ARG A 245 5.88 -14.74 17.74
N ARG A 246 6.09 -15.06 19.03
CA ARG A 246 6.18 -14.04 20.09
C ARG A 246 7.39 -13.11 19.90
N GLU A 247 8.55 -13.69 19.61
CA GLU A 247 9.78 -12.92 19.39
C GLU A 247 9.61 -11.98 18.22
N TYR A 248 9.07 -12.48 17.12
CA TYR A 248 8.83 -11.66 15.94
C TYR A 248 7.82 -10.54 16.18
N ALA A 249 6.72 -10.79 16.90
CA ALA A 249 5.75 -9.76 17.24
C ALA A 249 6.39 -8.62 18.07
N ARG A 250 7.17 -8.98 19.10
CA ARG A 250 7.91 -8.00 19.91
C ARG A 250 8.91 -7.21 19.06
N TRP A 251 9.74 -7.89 18.28
CA TRP A 251 10.77 -7.23 17.46
C TRP A 251 10.18 -6.39 16.33
N LEU A 252 9.07 -6.81 15.72
CA LEU A 252 8.38 -6.07 14.67
C LEU A 252 7.91 -4.71 15.20
N VAL A 253 7.21 -4.70 16.34
CA VAL A 253 6.74 -3.46 16.97
C VAL A 253 7.92 -2.61 17.45
N ALA A 254 8.90 -3.20 18.13
CA ALA A 254 10.06 -2.49 18.64
C ALA A 254 10.86 -1.83 17.51
N ALA A 255 11.17 -2.58 16.45
CA ALA A 255 11.92 -2.08 15.29
C ALA A 255 11.16 -0.98 14.58
N HIS A 256 9.88 -1.20 14.28
CA HIS A 256 9.05 -0.21 13.64
C HIS A 256 9.03 1.10 14.44
N ASN A 257 8.70 1.03 15.73
CA ASN A 257 8.53 2.22 16.55
C ASN A 257 9.84 2.99 16.82
N ARG A 258 10.98 2.28 16.92
CA ARG A 258 12.32 2.87 17.00
C ARG A 258 12.66 3.61 15.70
N ILE A 259 12.52 2.92 14.56
CA ILE A 259 12.88 3.45 13.24
C ILE A 259 11.98 4.63 12.85
N THR A 260 10.69 4.59 13.19
CA THR A 260 9.75 5.68 12.94
C THR A 260 9.59 6.62 14.13
N GLY A 261 10.54 6.69 15.06
CA GLY A 261 10.44 7.48 16.29
C GLY A 261 10.14 8.98 16.06
N SER A 262 10.63 9.53 14.95
CA SER A 262 10.35 10.91 14.53
C SER A 262 8.95 11.12 13.94
N LYS A 263 8.16 10.06 13.76
CA LYS A 263 6.82 10.06 13.14
C LYS A 263 5.81 9.35 14.05
N PRO A 264 5.36 9.96 15.17
CA PRO A 264 4.49 9.32 16.15
C PRO A 264 3.18 8.77 15.58
N THR A 265 2.65 9.40 14.53
CA THR A 265 1.42 8.97 13.85
C THR A 265 1.56 7.63 13.09
N GLN A 266 2.79 7.14 12.91
CA GLN A 266 3.06 5.86 12.24
C GLN A 266 3.26 4.73 13.24
N GLN A 267 3.49 5.02 14.51
CA GLN A 267 3.84 4.01 15.52
C GLN A 267 2.66 3.07 15.81
N VAL A 268 2.99 1.79 16.02
CA VAL A 268 2.04 0.81 16.53
C VAL A 268 1.87 1.04 18.03
N LYS A 269 0.63 1.22 18.49
CA LYS A 269 0.34 1.38 19.92
C LYS A 269 0.54 0.05 20.63
N LEU A 270 1.25 0.09 21.76
CA LEU A 270 1.32 -1.04 22.68
C LEU A 270 0.02 -1.11 23.49
N ALA A 271 -0.47 -2.33 23.73
CA ALA A 271 -1.63 -2.52 24.57
C ALA A 271 -1.29 -2.34 26.06
N THR A 272 -2.26 -1.82 26.82
CA THR A 272 -2.20 -1.77 28.28
C THR A 272 -2.64 -3.10 28.89
N THR A 273 -2.12 -3.44 30.06
CA THR A 273 -2.43 -4.71 30.75
C THR A 273 -3.88 -4.82 31.22
N ASP A 274 -4.61 -3.70 31.27
CA ASP A 274 -6.03 -3.65 31.64
C ASP A 274 -6.98 -3.95 30.48
N THR A 275 -6.44 -4.11 29.26
CA THR A 275 -7.24 -4.43 28.07
C THR A 275 -7.59 -5.92 28.03
N ASN A 276 -8.79 -6.24 27.54
CA ASN A 276 -9.21 -7.63 27.35
C ASN A 276 -8.36 -8.33 26.28
N PRO A 277 -7.71 -9.48 26.59
CA PRO A 277 -6.92 -10.22 25.62
C PRO A 277 -7.71 -10.66 24.39
N ALA A 278 -7.14 -10.46 23.20
CA ALA A 278 -7.69 -10.94 21.93
C ALA A 278 -7.48 -12.45 21.73
N PHE A 279 -6.47 -13.02 22.38
CA PHE A 279 -6.09 -14.44 22.27
C PHE A 279 -6.15 -15.13 23.62
N GLN A 280 -6.67 -16.37 23.65
CA GLN A 280 -6.86 -17.11 24.90
C GLN A 280 -5.54 -17.59 25.53
N ASP A 281 -4.49 -17.75 24.73
CA ASP A 281 -3.17 -18.24 25.14
C ASP A 281 -2.14 -17.12 25.36
N VAL A 282 -2.57 -15.86 25.35
CA VAL A 282 -1.72 -14.70 25.64
C VAL A 282 -2.42 -13.81 26.67
N PRO A 283 -2.37 -14.16 27.97
CA PRO A 283 -2.95 -13.34 29.04
C PRO A 283 -2.18 -12.02 29.20
N SER A 284 -2.80 -11.02 29.84
CA SER A 284 -2.19 -9.71 30.06
C SER A 284 -0.91 -9.72 30.91
N THR A 285 -0.68 -10.80 31.66
CA THR A 285 0.56 -11.04 32.42
C THR A 285 1.72 -11.57 31.56
N ASN A 286 1.47 -11.92 30.29
CA ASN A 286 2.53 -12.36 29.39
C ASN A 286 3.48 -11.18 29.07
N PRO A 287 4.81 -11.34 29.16
CA PRO A 287 5.75 -10.25 28.88
C PRO A 287 5.64 -9.70 27.45
N ASP A 288 5.23 -10.52 26.48
CA ASP A 288 5.04 -10.10 25.09
C ASP A 288 3.60 -9.65 24.79
N PHE A 289 2.70 -9.63 25.80
CA PHE A 289 1.30 -9.22 25.64
C PHE A 289 1.16 -7.84 25.00
N PRO A 290 1.84 -6.77 25.46
CA PRO A 290 1.63 -5.43 24.91
C PRO A 290 1.87 -5.33 23.39
N SER A 291 2.88 -6.06 22.88
CA SER A 291 3.20 -6.07 21.45
C SER A 291 2.24 -6.95 20.65
N ILE A 292 1.94 -8.16 21.14
CA ILE A 292 1.03 -9.09 20.44
C ILE A 292 -0.39 -8.51 20.38
N GLN A 293 -0.90 -8.04 21.51
CA GLN A 293 -2.21 -7.42 21.60
C GLN A 293 -2.28 -6.12 20.77
N GLY A 294 -1.25 -5.26 20.85
CA GLY A 294 -1.20 -4.03 20.06
C GLY A 294 -1.24 -4.27 18.54
N LEU A 295 -0.57 -5.32 18.06
CA LEU A 295 -0.67 -5.73 16.65
C LEU A 295 -2.07 -6.23 16.27
N ALA A 296 -2.74 -6.98 17.17
CA ALA A 296 -4.09 -7.47 16.93
C ALA A 296 -5.12 -6.34 16.89
N GLU A 297 -5.02 -5.39 17.83
CA GLU A 297 -5.87 -4.19 17.88
C GLU A 297 -5.65 -3.26 16.68
N ALA A 298 -4.43 -3.23 16.15
CA ALA A 298 -4.13 -2.54 14.90
C ALA A 298 -4.60 -3.30 13.64
N GLY A 299 -5.13 -4.52 13.78
CA GLY A 299 -5.55 -5.36 12.66
C GLY A 299 -4.41 -5.87 11.78
N LEU A 300 -3.16 -5.85 12.28
CA LEU A 300 -1.95 -6.22 11.54
C LEU A 300 -1.68 -7.73 11.57
N ILE A 301 -2.26 -8.43 12.55
CA ILE A 301 -2.18 -9.88 12.67
C ILE A 301 -3.60 -10.49 12.73
N PRO A 302 -3.81 -11.70 12.18
CA PRO A 302 -5.10 -12.37 12.26
C PRO A 302 -5.53 -12.59 13.71
N SER A 303 -6.74 -12.15 14.05
CA SER A 303 -7.32 -12.27 15.38
C SER A 303 -8.86 -12.18 15.31
N PRO A 304 -9.59 -12.46 16.40
CA PRO A 304 -11.03 -12.25 16.43
C PRO A 304 -11.40 -10.77 16.19
N LEU A 305 -10.53 -9.83 16.58
CA LEU A 305 -10.71 -8.40 16.38
C LEU A 305 -10.67 -7.99 14.90
N SER A 306 -9.93 -8.73 14.06
CA SER A 306 -9.86 -8.49 12.62
C SER A 306 -10.98 -9.21 11.84
N GLY A 307 -12.01 -9.73 12.53
CA GLY A 307 -13.09 -10.50 11.92
C GLY A 307 -12.75 -11.98 11.66
N ASP A 308 -11.57 -12.45 12.09
CA ASP A 308 -11.17 -13.84 11.94
C ASP A 308 -11.55 -14.63 13.20
N ALA A 309 -12.84 -14.93 13.33
CA ALA A 309 -13.43 -15.55 14.53
C ALA A 309 -12.82 -16.91 14.90
N THR A 310 -12.10 -17.55 13.98
CA THR A 310 -11.41 -18.83 14.23
C THR A 310 -9.99 -18.66 14.79
N SER A 311 -9.41 -17.46 14.70
CA SER A 311 -8.05 -17.15 15.20
C SER A 311 -8.04 -16.81 16.68
N VAL A 312 -8.58 -17.69 17.53
CA VAL A 312 -8.69 -17.48 18.99
C VAL A 312 -7.39 -17.75 19.77
N LEU A 313 -6.40 -18.37 19.14
CA LEU A 313 -5.09 -18.68 19.71
C LEU A 313 -3.99 -18.01 18.89
N PHE A 314 -3.05 -17.34 19.56
CA PHE A 314 -1.87 -16.75 18.92
C PHE A 314 -0.77 -17.78 18.67
N ARG A 315 -0.64 -18.79 19.53
CA ARG A 315 0.42 -19.83 19.55
C ARG A 315 1.82 -19.24 19.63
N PRO A 316 2.16 -18.53 20.73
CA PRO A 316 3.35 -17.70 20.81
C PRO A 316 4.67 -18.44 20.54
N ASP A 317 4.79 -19.68 21.01
CA ASP A 317 6.05 -20.44 20.97
C ASP A 317 6.22 -21.27 19.68
N THR A 318 5.23 -21.23 18.77
CA THR A 318 5.38 -21.90 17.48
C THR A 318 6.34 -21.14 16.57
N PRO A 319 7.17 -21.85 15.78
CA PRO A 319 8.05 -21.23 14.79
C PRO A 319 7.29 -20.34 13.80
N LEU A 320 7.85 -19.16 13.51
CA LEU A 320 7.31 -18.25 12.51
C LEU A 320 7.60 -18.76 11.09
N THR A 321 6.60 -18.77 10.23
CA THR A 321 6.76 -19.14 8.81
C THR A 321 6.99 -17.93 7.91
N ARG A 322 7.57 -18.16 6.73
CA ARG A 322 7.83 -17.10 5.72
C ARG A 322 6.57 -16.30 5.36
N GLU A 323 5.46 -16.99 5.10
CA GLU A 323 4.20 -16.30 4.74
C GLU A 323 3.66 -15.43 5.89
N GLN A 324 3.83 -15.86 7.15
CA GLN A 324 3.38 -15.11 8.32
C GLN A 324 4.25 -13.87 8.54
N MET A 325 5.57 -14.01 8.39
CA MET A 325 6.49 -12.87 8.44
C MET A 325 6.09 -11.80 7.42
N ILE A 326 5.83 -12.19 6.16
CA ILE A 326 5.42 -11.25 5.12
C ILE A 326 4.04 -10.64 5.40
N LEU A 327 3.06 -11.45 5.83
CA LEU A 327 1.72 -10.99 6.18
C LEU A 327 1.75 -9.87 7.23
N TRP A 328 2.58 -10.01 8.26
CA TRP A 328 2.65 -9.03 9.35
C TRP A 328 3.54 -7.83 9.02
N LYS A 329 4.61 -8.04 8.23
CA LYS A 329 5.59 -6.99 7.90
C LYS A 329 5.08 -5.98 6.88
N VAL A 330 4.50 -6.45 5.77
CA VAL A 330 4.22 -5.60 4.60
C VAL A 330 3.21 -4.49 4.87
N PRO A 331 2.15 -4.66 5.70
CA PRO A 331 1.29 -3.55 6.08
C PRO A 331 2.04 -2.38 6.74
N LEU A 332 3.11 -2.65 7.49
CA LEU A 332 3.94 -1.63 8.13
C LEU A 332 4.90 -0.93 7.14
N ASP A 333 5.22 -1.57 6.03
CA ASP A 333 6.02 -0.96 4.97
C ASP A 333 5.18 -0.02 4.09
N THR A 334 4.03 -0.51 3.68
CA THR A 334 3.14 0.21 2.76
C THR A 334 2.31 1.27 3.48
N ARG A 335 1.87 0.97 4.71
CA ARG A 335 0.94 1.81 5.50
C ARG A 335 -0.30 2.20 4.69
N GLN A 336 -0.71 1.32 3.79
CA GLN A 336 -1.88 1.43 2.94
C GLN A 336 -2.67 0.12 2.98
N PRO A 337 -3.97 0.13 2.67
CA PRO A 337 -4.71 -1.11 2.48
C PRO A 337 -3.99 -2.01 1.49
N LEU A 338 -3.82 -3.29 1.86
CA LEU A 338 -3.25 -4.27 0.95
C LEU A 338 -4.21 -4.52 -0.23
N PRO A 339 -3.70 -4.72 -1.45
CA PRO A 339 -4.52 -5.00 -2.61
C PRO A 339 -5.26 -6.33 -2.44
N THR A 340 -6.34 -6.51 -3.18
CA THR A 340 -6.89 -7.85 -3.42
C THR A 340 -5.85 -8.68 -4.16
N ALA A 341 -5.71 -9.95 -3.80
CA ALA A 341 -4.78 -10.86 -4.46
C ALA A 341 -5.46 -12.18 -4.77
N SER A 342 -5.15 -12.72 -5.94
CA SER A 342 -5.49 -14.07 -6.37
C SER A 342 -4.23 -14.92 -6.52
N LEU A 343 -4.40 -16.24 -6.56
CA LEU A 343 -3.30 -17.17 -6.83
C LEU A 343 -2.59 -16.83 -8.14
N ASP A 344 -3.37 -16.53 -9.19
CA ASP A 344 -2.81 -16.24 -10.52
C ASP A 344 -2.06 -14.92 -10.56
N ALA A 345 -2.54 -13.89 -9.85
CA ALA A 345 -1.81 -12.63 -9.70
C ALA A 345 -0.44 -12.86 -9.05
N VAL A 346 -0.39 -13.63 -7.94
CA VAL A 346 0.89 -13.95 -7.28
C VAL A 346 1.81 -14.77 -8.21
N LYS A 347 1.29 -15.74 -8.95
CA LYS A 347 2.08 -16.52 -9.92
C LYS A 347 2.65 -15.66 -11.03
N GLN A 348 1.85 -14.77 -11.62
CA GLN A 348 2.29 -13.90 -12.71
C GLN A 348 3.32 -12.87 -12.24
N THR A 349 3.13 -12.31 -11.05
CA THR A 349 4.01 -11.28 -10.50
C THR A 349 5.33 -11.85 -9.97
N TRP A 350 5.29 -12.93 -9.19
CA TRP A 350 6.48 -13.49 -8.54
C TRP A 350 7.10 -14.70 -9.25
N GLY A 351 6.34 -15.40 -10.09
CA GLY A 351 6.81 -16.64 -10.72
C GLY A 351 6.99 -17.82 -9.76
N PHE A 352 6.38 -17.79 -8.58
CA PHE A 352 6.51 -18.87 -7.61
C PHE A 352 5.81 -20.15 -8.07
N GLN A 353 6.57 -21.23 -8.15
CA GLN A 353 6.06 -22.56 -8.51
C GLN A 353 5.14 -23.13 -7.42
N ASP A 354 5.34 -22.72 -6.16
CA ASP A 354 4.59 -23.16 -4.99
C ASP A 354 3.60 -22.10 -4.47
N ALA A 355 3.19 -21.14 -5.32
CA ALA A 355 2.22 -20.11 -4.96
C ALA A 355 0.90 -20.69 -4.39
N GLY A 356 0.50 -21.88 -4.84
CA GLY A 356 -0.71 -22.57 -4.36
C GLY A 356 -0.63 -23.04 -2.91
N LYS A 357 0.56 -23.01 -2.28
CA LYS A 357 0.75 -23.36 -0.87
C LYS A 357 0.70 -22.14 0.07
N ILE A 358 0.62 -20.94 -0.48
CA ILE A 358 0.56 -19.68 0.29
C ILE A 358 -0.83 -19.59 0.93
N ASP A 359 -0.88 -19.25 2.21
CA ASP A 359 -2.15 -18.95 2.88
C ASP A 359 -2.89 -17.83 2.13
N PRO A 360 -4.19 -17.99 1.81
CA PRO A 360 -4.96 -16.95 1.11
C PRO A 360 -4.90 -15.57 1.77
N LYS A 361 -4.80 -15.50 3.11
CA LYS A 361 -4.66 -14.25 3.85
C LYS A 361 -3.30 -13.59 3.62
N ALA A 362 -2.25 -14.38 3.37
CA ALA A 362 -0.90 -13.90 3.09
C ALA A 362 -0.70 -13.47 1.63
N MET A 363 -1.52 -13.93 0.68
CA MET A 363 -1.36 -13.62 -0.76
C MET A 363 -1.35 -12.11 -1.04
N ARG A 364 -2.20 -11.34 -0.36
CA ARG A 364 -2.25 -9.87 -0.49
C ARG A 364 -0.95 -9.18 -0.07
N ALA A 365 -0.33 -9.68 1.00
CA ALA A 365 0.94 -9.14 1.49
C ALA A 365 2.09 -9.55 0.56
N VAL A 366 2.10 -10.80 0.09
CA VAL A 366 3.08 -11.28 -0.90
C VAL A 366 2.99 -10.45 -2.19
N LEU A 367 1.79 -10.21 -2.71
CA LEU A 367 1.59 -9.42 -3.91
C LEU A 367 2.04 -7.96 -3.71
N ALA A 368 1.68 -7.34 -2.58
CA ALA A 368 2.10 -5.98 -2.24
C ALA A 368 3.61 -5.84 -2.04
N ASP A 369 4.28 -6.85 -1.48
CA ASP A 369 5.73 -6.82 -1.26
C ASP A 369 6.49 -6.64 -2.58
N PHE A 370 5.99 -7.19 -3.69
CA PHE A 370 6.61 -7.05 -5.00
C PHE A 370 6.73 -5.59 -5.45
N GLN A 371 5.74 -4.75 -5.10
CA GLN A 371 5.71 -3.34 -5.49
C GLN A 371 6.87 -2.54 -4.89
N ASN A 372 7.51 -3.06 -3.84
CA ASN A 372 8.73 -2.47 -3.26
C ASN A 372 9.99 -2.78 -4.08
N GLY A 373 9.90 -3.52 -5.20
CA GLY A 373 11.00 -3.83 -6.09
C GLY A 373 12.18 -4.48 -5.36
N ASP A 374 13.38 -3.93 -5.52
CA ASP A 374 14.58 -4.44 -4.85
C ASP A 374 14.58 -4.26 -3.33
N ARG A 375 13.65 -3.45 -2.80
CA ARG A 375 13.42 -3.31 -1.35
C ARG A 375 12.40 -4.29 -0.78
N SER A 376 11.79 -5.12 -1.62
CA SER A 376 10.86 -6.17 -1.17
C SER A 376 11.50 -7.06 -0.10
N ASN A 377 10.73 -7.37 0.94
CA ASN A 377 11.19 -8.19 2.05
C ASN A 377 11.59 -9.58 1.56
N ILE A 378 10.86 -10.15 0.61
CA ILE A 378 11.14 -11.46 0.02
C ILE A 378 12.50 -11.47 -0.69
N ARG A 379 12.78 -10.49 -1.57
CA ARG A 379 14.07 -10.46 -2.29
C ARG A 379 15.23 -10.19 -1.33
N ARG A 380 15.04 -9.32 -0.35
CA ARG A 380 16.08 -8.99 0.63
C ARG A 380 16.41 -10.17 1.53
N ALA A 381 15.41 -10.85 2.06
CA ALA A 381 15.61 -11.93 3.02
C ALA A 381 15.99 -13.27 2.35
N PHE A 382 15.45 -13.56 1.16
CA PHE A 382 15.56 -14.88 0.53
C PHE A 382 16.31 -14.88 -0.80
N GLY A 383 16.69 -13.71 -1.32
CA GLY A 383 17.34 -13.59 -2.62
C GLY A 383 16.43 -13.92 -3.79
N TYR A 384 17.04 -14.23 -4.94
CA TYR A 384 16.32 -14.76 -6.09
C TYR A 384 15.78 -16.16 -5.76
N THR A 385 14.47 -16.33 -5.83
CA THR A 385 13.83 -17.63 -5.64
C THR A 385 12.60 -17.77 -6.52
N THR A 386 12.41 -18.98 -7.07
CA THR A 386 11.18 -19.40 -7.76
C THR A 386 10.33 -20.34 -6.88
N LEU A 387 10.80 -20.64 -5.66
CA LEU A 387 10.09 -21.39 -4.62
C LEU A 387 10.05 -20.55 -3.35
N PHE A 388 8.88 -19.98 -3.03
CA PHE A 388 8.73 -19.14 -1.86
C PHE A 388 8.89 -19.94 -0.56
N GLN A 389 8.42 -21.19 -0.56
CA GLN A 389 8.35 -22.10 0.58
C GLN A 389 7.56 -21.47 1.74
N PRO A 390 6.26 -21.16 1.55
CA PRO A 390 5.48 -20.35 2.48
C PRO A 390 5.45 -20.89 3.92
N LYS A 391 5.54 -22.21 4.09
CA LYS A 391 5.51 -22.90 5.39
C LYS A 391 6.89 -23.10 6.02
N LYS A 392 7.98 -22.71 5.34
CA LYS A 392 9.33 -22.81 5.90
C LYS A 392 9.47 -21.82 7.05
N THR A 393 10.13 -22.27 8.11
CA THR A 393 10.44 -21.44 9.28
C THR A 393 11.52 -20.42 8.97
N VAL A 394 11.47 -19.26 9.60
CA VAL A 394 12.45 -18.19 9.37
C VAL A 394 13.54 -18.14 10.44
N THR A 395 14.73 -17.69 10.03
CA THR A 395 15.87 -17.47 10.93
C THR A 395 15.95 -16.02 11.43
N VAL A 396 16.72 -15.79 12.49
CA VAL A 396 17.03 -14.44 13.00
C VAL A 396 17.64 -13.56 11.91
N GLY A 397 18.51 -14.11 11.05
CA GLY A 397 19.14 -13.38 9.96
C GLY A 397 18.13 -12.92 8.90
N GLU A 398 17.18 -13.77 8.53
CA GLU A 398 16.09 -13.43 7.59
C GLU A 398 15.19 -12.35 8.21
N VAL A 399 14.79 -12.52 9.48
CA VAL A 399 13.99 -11.53 10.22
C VAL A 399 14.72 -10.20 10.34
N ALA A 400 15.97 -10.19 10.77
CA ALA A 400 16.79 -8.99 10.91
C ALA A 400 16.90 -8.24 9.59
N THR A 401 17.08 -8.96 8.49
CA THR A 401 17.10 -8.37 7.15
C THR A 401 15.79 -7.64 6.86
N THR A 402 14.62 -8.24 7.11
CA THR A 402 13.33 -7.56 6.87
C THR A 402 13.10 -6.37 7.81
N LEU A 403 13.38 -6.51 9.10
CA LEU A 403 13.12 -5.48 10.12
C LEU A 403 14.07 -4.28 10.04
N TRP A 404 15.23 -4.42 9.41
CA TRP A 404 16.21 -3.32 9.30
C TRP A 404 15.69 -2.11 8.51
N TYR A 405 14.62 -2.26 7.73
CA TYR A 405 14.07 -1.15 6.95
C TYR A 405 12.54 -1.22 6.86
N PHE A 406 11.91 -0.05 7.00
CA PHE A 406 10.47 0.13 6.86
C PHE A 406 10.16 1.25 5.87
N GLY A 407 9.16 1.01 5.02
CA GLY A 407 8.60 2.04 4.12
C GLY A 407 8.67 1.66 2.63
N ALA A 408 7.70 2.12 1.86
CA ALA A 408 7.68 1.99 0.41
C ALA A 408 8.43 3.13 -0.31
N ASN A 409 8.83 2.90 -1.56
CA ASN A 409 9.38 3.90 -2.48
C ASN A 409 10.58 4.68 -1.90
N SER A 410 10.61 6.02 -2.05
CA SER A 410 11.71 6.88 -1.58
C SER A 410 11.60 7.33 -0.12
N GLU A 411 10.58 6.90 0.63
CA GLU A 411 10.24 7.48 1.94
C GLU A 411 10.60 6.61 3.16
N GLY A 412 11.20 5.44 2.93
CA GLY A 412 11.50 4.54 4.04
C GLY A 412 12.70 4.97 4.88
N LEU A 413 12.74 4.38 6.07
CA LEU A 413 13.74 4.60 7.09
C LEU A 413 14.37 3.26 7.48
N SER A 414 15.66 3.28 7.78
CA SER A 414 16.41 2.11 8.20
C SER A 414 16.81 2.16 9.67
N ALA A 415 17.19 1.00 10.22
CA ALA A 415 17.79 0.92 11.55
C ALA A 415 19.09 1.73 11.62
N ARG A 416 19.86 1.83 10.52
CA ARG A 416 21.05 2.69 10.45
C ARG A 416 20.70 4.17 10.63
N ASP A 417 19.62 4.64 10.01
CA ASP A 417 19.16 6.02 10.18
C ASP A 417 18.79 6.28 11.65
N ALA A 418 18.13 5.31 12.30
CA ALA A 418 17.78 5.39 13.72
C ALA A 418 19.02 5.41 14.64
N VAL A 419 20.03 4.59 14.36
CA VAL A 419 21.32 4.62 15.08
C VAL A 419 21.94 6.02 15.03
N GLN A 420 21.91 6.68 13.87
CA GLN A 420 22.51 8.01 13.70
C GLN A 420 21.75 9.11 14.42
N THR A 421 20.45 8.93 14.69
CA THR A 421 19.66 9.89 15.45
C THR A 421 19.79 9.75 16.97
N GLU A 422 20.26 8.59 17.47
CA GLU A 422 20.51 8.35 18.89
C GLU A 422 21.91 8.80 19.36
N GLN A 423 22.80 9.15 18.42
CA GLN A 423 24.15 9.71 18.66
C GLN A 423 24.13 11.23 18.58
#